data_AF-A0A7W1QKZ8-F1
#
_entry.id   AF-A0A7W1QKZ8-F1
#
_cell.length_a   1.000
_cell.length_b   1.000
_cell.length_c   1.000
_cell.angle_alpha   90.00
_cell.angle_beta   90.00
_cell.angle_gamma   90.00
#
_symmetry.space_group_name_H-M   'P 1'
#
loop_
_entity.id
_entity.type
_entity.pdbx_description
1 polymer ?
#
loop_
_entity_poly.entity_id
_entity_poly.type
_entity_poly.pdbx_seq_one_letter_code
_entity_poly.pdbx_strand_id
1 'polypeptide(L)'
;MLKVLVSALFLTAGCTGSGERPPSAACGLASLAGPTALLGQFSIPDQTMGTPPRNLPEQLVVRFVAGPAYPAIVGRADSLWIIGLQGTVPPKVKPGFGVLVLDPDERARGVVLYEGTPVEGAPEIGRVSVGDNTVPLIGIQLDPAKIEDPRCPLFPDTVIQ
;
A
#
# COMPACT_ATOMS: atom_id res chain seq x y z
N MET A 1 22.12 -1.91 -59.43
CA MET A 1 22.75 -1.92 -58.09
C MET A 1 21.67 -1.70 -57.05
N LEU A 2 21.69 -2.52 -56.00
CA LEU A 2 20.60 -2.92 -55.12
C LEU A 2 20.31 -1.92 -53.99
N LYS A 3 19.02 -1.75 -53.65
CA LYS A 3 18.41 -1.13 -52.45
C LYS A 3 19.19 -1.36 -51.16
N VAL A 4 19.21 -0.38 -50.23
CA VAL A 4 18.74 -0.52 -48.83
C VAL A 4 18.36 0.87 -48.27
N LEU A 5 17.21 0.91 -47.62
CA LEU A 5 16.49 2.05 -47.06
C LEU A 5 16.35 1.76 -45.56
N VAL A 6 16.97 2.54 -44.66
CA VAL A 6 16.78 2.47 -43.19
C VAL A 6 17.06 3.86 -42.63
N SER A 7 16.02 4.70 -42.45
CA SER A 7 15.29 4.90 -41.18
C SER A 7 16.18 5.21 -39.98
N ALA A 8 16.30 6.49 -39.66
CA ALA A 8 16.68 6.97 -38.32
C ALA A 8 15.65 8.02 -37.89
N LEU A 9 14.55 7.54 -37.31
CA LEU A 9 13.52 8.34 -36.68
C LEU A 9 14.04 8.79 -35.31
N PHE A 10 14.61 10.00 -35.25
CA PHE A 10 15.00 10.66 -34.00
C PHE A 10 13.72 11.12 -33.26
N LEU A 11 13.20 10.29 -32.37
CA LEU A 11 12.20 10.69 -31.38
C LEU A 11 12.91 11.22 -30.13
N THR A 12 13.31 12.49 -30.17
CA THR A 12 13.71 13.25 -28.98
C THR A 12 12.45 13.66 -28.22
N ALA A 13 11.95 12.77 -27.35
CA ALA A 13 10.96 13.13 -26.34
C ALA A 13 11.67 13.83 -25.16
N GLY A 14 11.94 15.12 -25.32
CA GLY A 14 12.22 15.99 -24.19
C GLY A 14 10.91 16.35 -23.50
N CYS A 15 10.71 15.89 -22.26
CA CYS A 15 9.70 16.44 -21.37
C CYS A 15 10.39 16.89 -20.08
N THR A 16 10.79 18.16 -20.07
CA THR A 16 10.98 18.94 -18.85
C THR A 16 9.59 19.34 -18.35
N GLY A 17 9.31 19.16 -17.07
CA GLY A 17 7.98 19.46 -16.52
C GLY A 17 7.84 18.92 -15.11
N SER A 18 8.17 19.77 -14.14
CA SER A 18 7.79 19.62 -12.73
C SER A 18 6.32 20.05 -12.60
N GLY A 19 5.44 19.13 -12.23
CA GLY A 19 4.01 19.36 -12.07
C GLY A 19 3.24 18.08 -12.42
N GLU A 20 2.37 17.61 -11.52
CA GLU A 20 1.62 16.35 -11.56
C GLU A 20 1.64 15.62 -12.91
N ARG A 21 2.51 14.60 -13.04
CA ARG A 21 2.38 13.64 -14.13
C ARG A 21 1.03 12.93 -13.96
N PRO A 22 0.20 12.84 -15.02
CA PRO A 22 -1.00 12.00 -14.95
C PRO A 22 -0.59 10.59 -14.52
N PRO A 23 -1.39 9.91 -13.68
CA PRO A 23 -1.04 8.59 -13.18
C PRO A 23 -0.76 7.70 -14.39
N SER A 24 0.48 7.23 -14.51
CA SER A 24 0.87 6.38 -15.62
C SER A 24 0.01 5.11 -15.57
N ALA A 25 -0.37 4.58 -16.73
CA ALA A 25 -1.10 3.30 -16.79
C ALA A 25 -0.36 2.19 -16.01
N ALA A 26 0.98 2.26 -15.98
CA ALA A 26 1.83 1.39 -15.18
C ALA A 26 1.55 1.51 -13.67
N CYS A 27 1.44 2.72 -13.12
CA CYS A 27 1.11 2.89 -11.70
C CYS A 27 -0.35 2.53 -11.37
N GLY A 28 -1.26 2.66 -12.35
CA GLY A 28 -2.61 2.11 -12.25
C GLY A 28 -2.60 0.60 -12.06
N LEU A 29 -1.85 -0.13 -12.90
CA LEU A 29 -1.69 -1.58 -12.76
C LEU A 29 -0.95 -1.97 -11.48
N ALA A 30 0.09 -1.23 -11.09
CA ALA A 30 0.83 -1.47 -9.86
C ALA A 30 -0.06 -1.35 -8.60
N SER A 31 -1.05 -0.44 -8.62
CA SER A 31 -2.02 -0.28 -7.52
C SER A 31 -2.92 -1.49 -7.27
N LEU A 32 -2.97 -2.42 -8.22
CA LEU A 32 -3.66 -3.71 -8.12
C LEU A 32 -2.67 -4.85 -7.86
N ALA A 33 -1.57 -4.88 -8.61
CA ALA A 33 -0.58 -5.93 -8.55
C ALA A 33 0.09 -6.00 -7.17
N GLY A 34 0.44 -4.85 -6.59
CA GLY A 34 1.11 -4.79 -5.29
C GLY A 34 0.28 -5.39 -4.15
N PRO A 35 -0.97 -4.92 -3.92
CA PRO A 35 -1.86 -5.56 -2.95
C PRO A 35 -2.11 -7.04 -3.21
N THR A 36 -2.28 -7.44 -4.48
CA THR A 36 -2.47 -8.86 -4.80
C THR A 36 -1.24 -9.69 -4.44
N ALA A 37 -0.04 -9.18 -4.75
CA ALA A 37 1.23 -9.81 -4.39
C ALA A 37 1.40 -9.89 -2.86
N LEU A 38 1.00 -8.85 -2.13
CA LEU A 38 1.03 -8.78 -0.67
C LEU A 38 0.21 -9.90 -0.03
N LEU A 39 -1.00 -10.19 -0.52
CA LEU A 39 -1.78 -11.34 -0.02
C LEU A 39 -1.05 -12.67 -0.23
N GLY A 40 -0.35 -12.84 -1.36
CA GLY A 40 0.46 -14.02 -1.63
C GLY A 40 1.64 -14.21 -0.66
N GLN A 41 2.14 -13.12 -0.06
CA GLN A 41 3.26 -13.19 0.90
C GLN A 41 2.88 -13.88 2.22
N PHE A 42 1.59 -13.91 2.59
CA PHE A 42 1.13 -14.64 3.78
C PHE A 42 1.32 -16.17 3.69
N SER A 43 1.51 -16.71 2.50
CA SER A 43 1.85 -18.13 2.32
C SER A 43 3.33 -18.44 2.60
N ILE A 44 4.17 -17.42 2.82
CA ILE A 44 5.58 -17.58 3.15
C ILE A 44 5.72 -17.70 4.69
N PRO A 45 6.40 -18.75 5.20
CA PRO A 45 6.60 -18.91 6.63
C PRO A 45 7.28 -17.71 7.29
N ASP A 46 6.97 -17.50 8.57
CA ASP A 46 7.64 -16.54 9.46
C ASP A 46 7.54 -15.05 9.07
N GLN A 47 6.72 -14.69 8.07
CA GLN A 47 6.46 -13.29 7.71
C GLN A 47 5.23 -12.70 8.42
N THR A 48 4.23 -13.54 8.70
CA THR A 48 2.99 -13.11 9.34
C THR A 48 3.26 -12.75 10.80
N MET A 49 2.88 -11.54 11.21
CA MET A 49 3.11 -11.07 12.58
C MET A 49 2.13 -11.72 13.54
N GLY A 50 2.65 -12.37 14.59
CA GLY A 50 1.84 -12.94 15.67
C GLY A 50 1.53 -11.96 16.80
N THR A 51 2.26 -10.84 16.87
CA THR A 51 2.10 -9.83 17.92
C THR A 51 2.17 -8.42 17.34
N PRO A 52 1.47 -7.43 17.94
CA PRO A 52 1.59 -6.03 17.52
C PRO A 52 3.03 -5.52 17.60
N PRO A 53 3.50 -4.70 16.63
CA PRO A 53 4.82 -4.09 16.72
C PRO A 53 4.90 -3.16 17.94
N ARG A 54 6.11 -3.00 18.48
CA ARG A 54 6.33 -2.21 19.70
C ARG A 54 6.04 -0.73 19.49
N ASN A 55 6.48 -0.22 18.34
CA ASN A 55 6.39 1.18 17.96
C ASN A 55 5.80 1.28 16.55
N LEU A 56 5.01 2.32 16.34
CA LEU A 56 4.55 2.78 15.04
C LEU A 56 4.74 4.30 14.98
N PRO A 57 4.96 4.88 13.79
CA PRO A 57 4.97 6.32 13.62
C PRO A 57 3.61 6.90 14.01
N GLU A 58 3.55 8.17 14.42
CA GLU A 58 2.28 8.85 14.78
C GLU A 58 1.31 8.95 13.59
N GLN A 59 1.85 8.95 12.38
CA GLN A 59 1.08 8.97 11.14
C GLN A 59 1.63 7.95 10.15
N LEU A 60 0.75 7.37 9.34
CA LEU A 60 1.12 6.49 8.24
C LEU A 60 0.17 6.63 7.05
N VAL A 61 0.54 6.03 5.92
CA VAL A 61 -0.31 5.96 4.74
C VAL A 61 -1.19 4.71 4.82
N VAL A 62 -2.48 4.89 4.59
CA VAL A 62 -3.42 3.79 4.34
C VAL A 62 -3.86 3.86 2.87
N ARG A 63 -3.78 2.74 2.15
CA ARG A 63 -4.18 2.64 0.75
C ARG A 63 -5.30 1.63 0.57
N PHE A 64 -6.34 2.00 -0.17
CA PHE A 64 -7.32 1.03 -0.67
C PHE A 64 -6.77 0.26 -1.87
N VAL A 65 -7.07 -1.04 -1.97
CA VAL A 65 -6.79 -1.80 -3.19
C VAL A 65 -7.46 -1.13 -4.39
N ALA A 66 -6.72 -0.94 -5.49
CA ALA A 66 -7.18 -0.25 -6.69
C ALA A 66 -7.67 1.19 -6.46
N GLY A 67 -7.34 1.78 -5.31
CA GLY A 67 -7.95 3.01 -4.85
C GLY A 67 -6.94 4.06 -4.37
N PRO A 68 -7.45 5.20 -3.87
CA PRO A 68 -6.62 6.25 -3.34
C PRO A 68 -5.91 5.84 -2.05
N ALA A 69 -4.86 6.60 -1.74
CA ALA A 69 -4.16 6.57 -0.47
C ALA A 69 -4.58 7.77 0.38
N TYR A 70 -4.63 7.57 1.69
CA TYR A 70 -5.07 8.54 2.68
C TYR A 70 -4.05 8.63 3.82
N PRO A 71 -3.90 9.81 4.43
CA PRO A 71 -3.20 9.89 5.70
C PRO A 71 -4.01 9.18 6.78
N ALA A 72 -3.31 8.64 7.78
CA ALA A 72 -3.93 8.05 8.95
C ALA A 72 -3.16 8.41 10.20
N ILE A 73 -3.89 8.54 11.31
CA ILE A 73 -3.33 8.76 12.65
C ILE A 73 -3.20 7.40 13.31
N VAL A 74 -2.06 7.17 13.96
CA VAL A 74 -1.82 5.98 14.75
C VAL A 74 -2.10 6.30 16.22
N GLY A 75 -3.05 5.57 16.79
CA GLY A 75 -3.40 5.61 18.21
C GLY A 75 -3.30 4.23 18.85
N ARG A 76 -3.59 4.18 20.15
CA ARG A 76 -3.57 2.95 20.93
C ARG A 76 -4.78 2.88 21.85
N ALA A 77 -5.39 1.71 21.95
CA ALA A 77 -6.42 1.41 22.94
C ALA A 77 -6.20 0.00 23.48
N ASP A 78 -6.24 -0.16 24.81
CA ASP A 78 -6.14 -1.48 25.48
C ASP A 78 -4.96 -2.33 24.97
N SER A 79 -3.82 -1.69 24.74
CA SER A 79 -2.58 -2.27 24.18
C SER A 79 -2.58 -2.63 22.69
N LEU A 80 -3.71 -2.54 22.00
CA LEU A 80 -3.85 -2.74 20.55
C LEU A 80 -3.66 -1.44 19.77
N TRP A 81 -3.12 -1.54 18.55
CA TRP A 81 -3.00 -0.42 17.64
C TRP A 81 -4.35 -0.06 17.03
N ILE A 82 -4.63 1.24 16.92
CA ILE A 82 -5.76 1.77 16.16
C ILE A 82 -5.21 2.67 15.08
N ILE A 83 -5.53 2.37 13.82
CA ILE A 83 -5.19 3.19 12.66
C ILE A 83 -6.43 3.96 12.24
N GLY A 84 -6.48 5.26 12.52
CA GLY A 84 -7.61 6.12 12.19
C GLY A 84 -7.40 6.79 10.84
N LEU A 85 -8.20 6.40 9.83
CA LEU A 85 -8.13 7.01 8.50
C LEU A 85 -8.58 8.48 8.55
N GLN A 86 -7.82 9.37 7.91
CA GLN A 86 -8.17 10.78 7.78
C GLN A 86 -8.81 11.08 6.42
N GLY A 87 -9.78 12.00 6.43
CA GLY A 87 -10.47 12.47 5.23
C GLY A 87 -11.74 11.70 4.90
N THR A 88 -12.38 12.10 3.80
CA THR A 88 -13.66 11.51 3.37
C THR A 88 -13.44 10.25 2.56
N VAL A 89 -13.97 9.15 3.07
CA VAL A 89 -13.92 7.84 2.41
C VAL A 89 -15.01 7.75 1.33
N PRO A 90 -14.73 7.16 0.15
CA PRO A 90 -15.74 7.02 -0.88
C PRO A 90 -16.90 6.14 -0.39
N PRO A 91 -18.17 6.49 -0.66
CA PRO A 91 -19.32 5.80 -0.07
C PRO A 91 -19.50 4.34 -0.53
N LYS A 92 -18.77 3.91 -1.56
CA LYS A 92 -18.90 2.57 -2.16
C LYS A 92 -17.88 1.55 -1.65
N VAL A 93 -16.82 1.98 -0.97
CA VAL A 93 -15.83 1.03 -0.42
C VAL A 93 -16.34 0.41 0.87
N LYS A 94 -16.19 -0.90 0.98
CA LYS A 94 -16.56 -1.68 2.16
C LYS A 94 -15.32 -2.39 2.69
N PRO A 95 -14.44 -1.69 3.41
CA PRO A 95 -13.26 -2.32 3.96
C PRO A 95 -13.67 -3.48 4.87
N GLY A 96 -12.98 -4.59 4.72
CA GLY A 96 -13.16 -5.80 5.52
C GLY A 96 -12.01 -6.02 6.49
N PHE A 97 -10.78 -5.67 6.11
CA PHE A 97 -9.60 -5.74 6.96
C PHE A 97 -8.45 -4.86 6.43
N GLY A 98 -7.51 -4.54 7.31
CA GLY A 98 -6.25 -3.89 6.97
C GLY A 98 -5.07 -4.84 7.10
N VAL A 99 -4.04 -4.61 6.29
CA VAL A 99 -2.73 -5.25 6.41
C VAL A 99 -1.68 -4.19 6.69
N LEU A 100 -1.13 -4.18 7.91
CA LEU A 100 0.05 -3.40 8.24
C LEU A 100 1.29 -4.08 7.64
N VAL A 101 2.05 -3.32 6.86
CA VAL A 101 3.30 -3.78 6.25
C VAL A 101 4.48 -3.15 6.99
N LEU A 102 5.35 -4.00 7.53
CA LEU A 102 6.67 -3.61 8.01
C LEU A 102 7.74 -4.06 7.04
N ASP A 103 8.84 -3.31 6.95
CA ASP A 103 10.06 -3.78 6.30
C ASP A 103 10.90 -4.67 7.25
N PRO A 104 11.98 -5.30 6.77
CA PRO A 104 12.84 -6.16 7.59
C PRO A 104 13.51 -5.43 8.77
N ASP A 105 13.56 -4.09 8.76
CA ASP A 105 14.09 -3.26 9.83
C ASP A 105 13.00 -2.87 10.86
N GLU A 106 11.84 -3.52 10.81
CA GLU A 106 10.64 -3.24 11.62
C GLU A 106 10.05 -1.83 11.40
N ARG A 107 10.39 -1.16 10.29
CA ARG A 107 9.80 0.15 9.97
C ARG A 107 8.45 -0.02 9.31
N ALA A 108 7.45 0.69 9.83
CA ALA A 108 6.13 0.74 9.22
C ALA A 108 6.18 1.41 7.85
N ARG A 109 5.75 0.68 6.83
CA ARG A 109 5.61 1.19 5.45
C ARG A 109 4.23 1.80 5.23
N GLY A 110 3.20 1.18 5.78
CA GLY A 110 1.82 1.65 5.69
C GLY A 110 0.83 0.51 5.85
N VAL A 111 -0.44 0.80 5.56
CA VAL A 111 -1.53 -0.18 5.64
C VAL A 111 -2.24 -0.29 4.30
N VAL A 112 -2.53 -1.51 3.87
CA VAL A 112 -3.41 -1.75 2.72
C VAL A 112 -4.78 -2.22 3.22
N LEU A 113 -5.84 -1.55 2.78
CA LEU A 113 -7.23 -1.91 3.09
C LEU A 113 -7.82 -2.76 1.97
N TYR A 114 -8.29 -3.94 2.35
CA TYR A 114 -8.96 -4.90 1.48
C TYR A 114 -10.44 -4.97 1.81
N GLU A 115 -11.24 -5.35 0.81
CA GLU A 115 -12.60 -5.83 1.02
C GLU A 115 -12.57 -7.34 1.32
N GLY A 116 -13.62 -7.86 1.98
CA GLY A 116 -13.75 -9.30 2.28
C GLY A 116 -13.33 -9.69 3.71
N THR A 117 -12.84 -10.92 3.89
CA THR A 117 -12.42 -11.43 5.21
C THR A 117 -10.88 -11.45 5.32
N PRO A 118 -10.32 -11.27 6.53
CA PRO A 118 -8.88 -11.40 6.75
C PRO A 118 -8.31 -12.73 6.25
N VAL A 119 -7.00 -12.75 5.99
CA VAL A 119 -6.26 -13.96 5.67
C VAL A 119 -6.42 -14.99 6.79
N GLU A 120 -6.77 -16.22 6.42
CA GLU A 120 -7.00 -17.30 7.38
C GLU A 120 -5.76 -17.58 8.22
N GLY A 121 -5.94 -17.69 9.54
CA GLY A 121 -4.84 -17.95 10.48
C GLY A 121 -3.96 -16.75 10.80
N ALA A 122 -4.11 -15.61 10.12
CA ALA A 122 -3.37 -14.39 10.44
C ALA A 122 -3.92 -13.73 11.72
N PRO A 123 -3.12 -13.56 12.78
CA PRO A 123 -3.60 -12.97 14.03
C PRO A 123 -3.96 -11.49 13.88
N GLU A 124 -5.01 -11.06 14.58
CA GLU A 124 -5.35 -9.64 14.72
C GLU A 124 -4.32 -8.97 15.65
N ILE A 125 -3.70 -7.90 15.16
CA ILE A 125 -2.70 -7.10 15.89
C ILE A 125 -3.20 -5.69 16.23
N GLY A 126 -4.42 -5.37 15.81
CA GLY A 126 -5.02 -4.06 16.02
C GLY A 126 -6.27 -3.88 15.18
N ARG A 127 -6.66 -2.62 14.97
CA ARG A 127 -7.87 -2.24 14.23
C ARG A 127 -7.61 -1.06 13.31
N VAL A 128 -8.39 -0.94 12.24
CA VAL A 128 -8.43 0.24 11.37
C VAL A 128 -9.83 0.86 11.44
N SER A 129 -9.91 2.14 11.77
CA SER A 129 -11.15 2.92 11.75
C SER A 129 -11.27 3.64 10.42
N VAL A 130 -12.37 3.40 9.71
CA VAL A 130 -12.66 3.92 8.38
C VAL A 130 -14.08 4.48 8.35
N GLY A 131 -14.20 5.79 8.53
CA GLY A 131 -15.51 6.41 8.80
C GLY A 131 -16.14 5.81 10.06
N ASP A 132 -17.38 5.33 9.93
CA ASP A 132 -18.12 4.69 11.03
C ASP A 132 -17.79 3.19 11.20
N ASN A 133 -16.94 2.61 10.35
CA ASN A 133 -16.59 1.21 10.39
C ASN A 133 -15.25 1.00 11.09
N THR A 134 -15.12 -0.09 11.84
CA THR A 134 -13.84 -0.53 12.41
C THR A 134 -13.56 -1.97 12.01
N VAL A 135 -12.45 -2.19 11.30
CA VAL A 135 -12.07 -3.49 10.75
C VAL A 135 -10.81 -4.03 11.43
N PRO A 136 -10.61 -5.36 11.47
CA PRO A 136 -9.38 -5.95 12.00
C PRO A 136 -8.14 -5.50 11.22
N LEU A 137 -7.04 -5.33 11.92
CA LEU A 137 -5.71 -5.13 11.37
C LEU A 137 -4.89 -6.40 11.61
N ILE A 138 -4.47 -7.04 10.54
CA ILE A 138 -3.41 -8.05 10.56
C ILE A 138 -2.11 -7.39 10.10
N GLY A 139 -0.98 -8.10 10.20
CA GLY A 139 0.22 -7.55 9.61
C GLY A 139 1.28 -8.58 9.25
N ILE A 140 2.23 -8.08 8.48
CA ILE A 140 3.25 -8.86 7.82
C ILE A 140 4.56 -8.05 7.75
N GLN A 141 5.67 -8.75 7.91
CA GLN A 141 7.01 -8.21 7.76
C GLN A 141 7.67 -8.84 6.53
N LEU A 142 8.05 -8.02 5.55
CA LEU A 142 8.61 -8.51 4.29
C LEU A 142 9.50 -7.48 3.61
N ASP A 143 10.31 -7.95 2.66
CA ASP A 143 11.05 -7.06 1.75
C ASP A 143 10.08 -6.33 0.80
N PRO A 144 9.96 -4.99 0.88
CA PRO A 144 9.00 -4.21 0.10
C PRO A 144 9.12 -4.44 -1.42
N ALA A 145 10.33 -4.75 -1.92
CA ALA A 145 10.54 -5.06 -3.33
C ALA A 145 9.76 -6.30 -3.83
N LYS A 146 9.16 -7.09 -2.93
CA LYS A 146 8.26 -8.20 -3.28
C LYS A 146 6.84 -7.75 -3.66
N ILE A 147 6.45 -6.55 -3.25
CA ILE A 147 5.07 -6.05 -3.38
C ILE A 147 4.96 -4.68 -4.06
N GLU A 148 6.07 -3.98 -4.32
CA GLU A 148 6.04 -2.65 -4.91
C GLU A 148 7.03 -2.48 -6.07
N ASP A 149 6.64 -1.68 -7.07
CA ASP A 149 7.58 -1.12 -8.05
C ASP A 149 8.12 0.20 -7.47
N PRO A 150 9.44 0.42 -7.40
CA PRO A 150 10.02 1.66 -6.89
C PRO A 150 9.53 2.94 -7.61
N ARG A 151 9.06 2.82 -8.86
CA ARG A 151 8.50 3.93 -9.63
C ARG A 151 7.04 4.21 -9.29
N CYS A 152 6.35 3.28 -8.65
CA CYS A 152 4.94 3.33 -8.28
C CYS A 152 4.78 2.83 -6.84
N PRO A 153 5.26 3.60 -5.84
CA PRO A 153 5.26 3.17 -4.45
C PRO A 153 3.84 2.89 -3.96
N LEU A 154 3.69 1.82 -3.19
CA LEU A 154 2.41 1.44 -2.61
C LEU A 154 2.00 2.43 -1.50
N PHE A 155 2.98 2.97 -0.79
CA PHE A 155 2.80 3.95 0.28
C PHE A 155 3.59 5.22 -0.06
N PRO A 156 2.98 6.17 -0.80
CA PRO A 156 3.67 7.41 -1.15
C PRO A 156 3.74 8.37 0.04
N ASP A 157 4.95 8.78 0.43
CA ASP A 157 5.19 9.72 1.54
C ASP A 157 4.49 11.06 1.36
N THR A 158 4.22 11.47 0.11
CA THR A 158 3.51 12.72 -0.22
C THR A 158 2.11 12.85 0.39
N VAL A 159 1.55 11.75 0.88
CA VAL A 159 0.22 11.69 1.49
C VAL A 159 0.25 12.13 2.96
N ILE A 160 1.39 12.04 3.63
CA ILE A 160 1.59 12.49 5.02
C ILE A 160 2.30 13.85 4.94
N GLN A 161 1.68 14.90 5.50
CA GLN A 161 2.21 16.27 5.51
C GLN A 161 2.23 16.84 6.92
#